data_AF-A0A842SPS8-F1
#
_entry.id   AF-A0A842SPS8-F1
#
_cell.length_a   1.000
_cell.length_b   1.000
_cell.length_c   1.000
_cell.angle_alpha   90.00
_cell.angle_beta   90.00
_cell.angle_gamma   90.00
#
_symmetry.space_group_name_H-M   'P 1'
#
loop_
_entity.id
_entity.type
_entity.pdbx_description
1 polymer ?
#
loop_
_entity_poly.entity_id
_entity_poly.type
_entity_poly.pdbx_seq_one_letter_code
_entity_poly.pdbx_strand_id
1 'polypeptide(L)'
;MPSRSKGFSSFDALLSIIPLVLLIVLLLHLSAVYSRAAGEKVHRQIVFDKLVSIADYTVRSGIARKENGIRYPNWVEPDRLGFQYAERLRIRSGLARLYIGCEKPPDRYSVCISRLVVVGEDKEMKRLFACGD
;
A
#
# COMPACT_ATOMS: atom_id res chain seq x y z
N MET A 1 49.06 -35.66 41.21
CA MET A 1 47.60 -35.39 41.14
C MET A 1 47.25 -34.85 39.75
N PRO A 2 46.75 -35.67 38.81
CA PRO A 2 46.46 -35.19 37.47
C PRO A 2 44.99 -34.78 37.27
N SER A 3 44.80 -33.49 37.00
CA SER A 3 43.88 -32.85 36.05
C SER A 3 42.55 -33.53 35.67
N ARG A 4 41.72 -33.94 36.65
CA ARG A 4 40.41 -34.57 36.37
C ARG A 4 39.25 -33.60 36.06
N SER A 5 39.46 -32.28 36.12
CA SER A 5 38.37 -31.28 36.08
C SER A 5 38.29 -30.42 34.80
N LYS A 6 39.24 -30.52 33.86
CA LYS A 6 39.23 -29.67 32.66
C LYS A 6 38.10 -30.02 31.66
N GLY A 7 37.71 -31.30 31.57
CA GLY A 7 36.63 -31.73 30.67
C GLY A 7 35.24 -31.30 31.13
N PHE A 8 34.98 -31.28 32.44
CA PHE A 8 33.66 -30.92 32.99
C PHE A 8 33.35 -29.43 32.78
N SER A 9 34.34 -28.55 32.93
CA SER A 9 34.19 -27.11 32.70
C SER A 9 33.88 -26.76 31.25
N SER A 10 34.42 -27.52 30.28
CA SER A 10 34.11 -27.32 28.85
C SER A 10 32.70 -27.80 28.46
N PHE A 11 32.20 -28.88 29.08
CA PHE A 11 30.85 -29.37 28.83
C PHE A 11 29.79 -28.41 29.38
N ASP A 12 30.01 -27.85 30.56
CA ASP A 12 29.09 -26.88 31.18
C ASP A 12 29.05 -25.56 30.38
N ALA A 13 30.21 -25.11 29.88
CA ALA A 13 30.29 -23.98 28.96
C ALA A 13 29.54 -24.27 27.64
N LEU A 14 29.74 -25.45 27.03
CA LEU A 14 29.01 -25.85 25.82
C LEU A 14 27.49 -25.93 26.04
N LEU A 15 27.06 -26.52 27.16
CA LEU A 15 25.64 -26.60 27.56
C LEU A 15 25.01 -25.22 27.80
N SER A 16 25.79 -24.22 28.21
CA SER A 16 25.32 -22.83 28.34
C SER A 16 25.33 -22.04 27.03
N ILE A 17 26.27 -22.33 26.11
CA ILE A 17 26.41 -21.63 24.82
C ILE A 17 25.33 -22.06 23.84
N ILE A 18 25.02 -23.36 23.75
CA ILE A 18 24.00 -23.89 22.83
C ILE A 18 22.63 -23.19 22.98
N PRO A 19 22.01 -23.09 24.17
CA PRO A 19 20.74 -22.40 24.34
C PRO A 19 20.85 -20.90 24.06
N LEU A 20 22.00 -20.28 24.33
CA LEU A 20 22.24 -18.87 24.01
C LEU A 20 22.29 -18.64 22.50
N VAL A 21 22.94 -19.52 21.75
CA VAL A 21 22.97 -19.48 20.28
C VAL A 21 21.56 -19.73 19.71
N LEU A 22 20.82 -20.70 20.24
CA LEU A 22 19.43 -20.96 19.82
C LEU A 22 18.53 -19.76 20.08
N LEU A 23 18.68 -19.08 21.23
CA LEU A 23 17.96 -17.85 21.55
C LEU A 23 18.27 -16.75 20.53
N ILE A 24 19.54 -16.55 20.18
CA ILE A 24 19.96 -15.56 19.18
C ILE A 24 19.34 -15.89 17.81
N VAL A 25 19.39 -17.15 17.37
CA VAL A 25 18.78 -17.58 16.11
C VAL A 25 17.28 -17.33 16.11
N LEU A 26 16.59 -17.65 17.21
CA LEU A 26 15.16 -17.39 17.36
C LEU A 26 14.85 -15.89 17.27
N LEU A 27 15.61 -15.05 17.97
CA LEU A 27 15.43 -13.59 17.95
C LEU A 27 15.66 -13.00 16.56
N LEU A 28 16.68 -13.47 15.83
CA LEU A 28 16.95 -13.05 14.46
C LEU A 28 15.80 -13.44 13.53
N HIS A 29 15.26 -14.65 13.68
CA HIS A 29 14.14 -15.10 12.87
C HIS A 29 12.87 -14.29 13.15
N LEU A 30 12.58 -14.04 14.44
CA LEU A 30 11.44 -13.23 14.86
C LEU A 30 11.55 -11.80 14.31
N SER A 31 12.73 -11.19 14.44
CA SER A 31 13.02 -9.84 13.93
C SER A 31 12.82 -9.76 12.41
N ALA A 32 13.28 -10.76 11.67
CA ALA A 32 13.09 -10.83 10.22
C ALA A 32 11.61 -10.90 9.83
N VAL A 33 10.81 -11.70 10.55
CA VAL A 33 9.36 -11.83 10.30
C VAL A 33 8.64 -10.51 10.60
N TYR A 34 8.90 -9.89 11.76
CA TYR A 34 8.29 -8.61 12.12
C TYR A 34 8.70 -7.49 11.18
N SER A 35 9.96 -7.46 10.75
CA SER A 35 10.45 -6.46 9.80
C SER A 35 9.77 -6.59 8.43
N ARG A 36 9.55 -7.82 7.94
CA ARG A 36 8.81 -8.05 6.70
C ARG A 36 7.36 -7.60 6.81
N ALA A 37 6.66 -8.00 7.88
CA ALA A 37 5.28 -7.61 8.11
C ALA A 37 5.12 -6.08 8.28
N ALA A 38 6.08 -5.43 8.96
CA ALA A 38 6.11 -3.98 9.06
C ALA A 38 6.35 -3.32 7.69
N GLY A 39 7.28 -3.85 6.90
CA GLY A 39 7.57 -3.38 5.54
C GLY A 39 6.34 -3.45 4.63
N GLU A 40 5.59 -4.57 4.66
CA GLU A 40 4.35 -4.72 3.90
C GLU A 40 3.28 -3.71 4.32
N LYS A 41 3.12 -3.48 5.63
CA LYS A 41 2.17 -2.47 6.14
C LYS A 41 2.55 -1.06 5.70
N VAL A 42 3.82 -0.70 5.81
CA VAL A 42 4.33 0.60 5.37
C VAL A 42 4.13 0.77 3.86
N HIS A 43 4.43 -0.25 3.07
CA HIS A 43 4.23 -0.22 1.63
C HIS A 43 2.74 -0.01 1.27
N ARG A 44 1.83 -0.75 1.90
CA ARG A 44 0.38 -0.55 1.71
C ARG A 44 -0.08 0.85 2.09
N GLN A 45 0.46 1.42 3.17
CA GLN A 45 0.15 2.79 3.58
C GLN A 45 0.63 3.82 2.54
N ILE A 46 1.84 3.66 2.02
CA ILE A 46 2.37 4.53 0.96
C ILE A 46 1.48 4.47 -0.29
N VAL A 47 1.06 3.28 -0.71
CA VAL A 47 0.13 3.12 -1.85
C VAL A 47 -1.21 3.77 -1.54
N PHE A 48 -1.76 3.56 -0.34
CA PHE A 48 -3.00 4.19 0.10
C PHE A 48 -2.95 5.73 0.02
N ASP A 49 -1.90 6.34 0.56
CA ASP A 49 -1.74 7.81 0.58
C ASP A 49 -1.62 8.39 -0.84
N LYS A 50 -0.92 7.67 -1.73
CA LYS A 50 -0.87 8.01 -3.16
C LYS A 50 -2.25 7.93 -3.80
N LEU A 51 -3.00 6.86 -3.55
CA LEU A 51 -4.35 6.70 -4.11
C LEU A 51 -5.30 7.78 -3.60
N VAL A 52 -5.22 8.16 -2.32
CA VAL A 52 -5.99 9.28 -1.74
C VAL A 52 -5.70 10.57 -2.52
N SER A 53 -4.42 10.88 -2.72
CA SER A 53 -4.00 12.06 -3.47
C SER A 53 -4.50 12.04 -4.93
N ILE A 54 -4.44 10.87 -5.58
CA ILE A 54 -4.92 10.67 -6.95
C ILE A 54 -6.44 10.85 -7.06
N ALA A 55 -7.20 10.25 -6.14
CA ALA A 55 -8.65 10.36 -6.14
C ALA A 55 -9.07 11.81 -5.89
N ASP A 56 -8.48 12.47 -4.90
CA ASP A 56 -8.79 13.87 -4.57
C ASP A 56 -8.43 14.82 -5.72
N TYR A 57 -7.28 14.63 -6.37
CA TYR A 57 -6.93 15.38 -7.58
C TYR A 57 -7.94 15.17 -8.70
N THR A 58 -8.35 13.91 -8.92
CA THR A 58 -9.27 13.53 -9.99
C THR A 58 -10.63 14.18 -9.81
N VAL A 59 -11.21 14.11 -8.61
CA VAL A 59 -12.56 14.69 -8.33
C VAL A 59 -12.57 16.22 -8.20
N ARG A 60 -11.44 16.85 -7.87
CA ARG A 60 -11.36 18.31 -7.70
C ARG A 60 -10.93 19.05 -8.96
N SER A 61 -10.08 18.43 -9.77
CA SER A 61 -9.41 19.13 -10.88
C SER A 61 -9.31 18.32 -12.16
N GLY A 62 -9.04 17.02 -12.08
CA GLY A 62 -8.77 16.20 -13.27
C GLY A 62 -9.97 16.04 -14.18
N ILE A 63 -11.07 15.53 -13.63
CA ILE A 63 -12.31 15.25 -14.36
C ILE A 63 -13.51 16.03 -13.83
N ALA A 64 -13.25 16.97 -12.92
CA ALA A 64 -14.27 17.86 -12.39
C ALA A 64 -14.92 18.64 -13.54
N ARG A 65 -16.25 18.67 -13.53
CA ARG A 65 -17.04 19.42 -14.49
C ARG A 65 -16.74 20.90 -14.36
N LYS A 66 -16.67 21.56 -15.52
CA LYS A 66 -16.44 23.00 -15.62
C LYS A 66 -17.61 23.63 -16.37
N GLU A 67 -18.32 24.53 -15.72
CA GLU A 67 -19.48 25.23 -16.29
C GLU A 67 -19.31 26.72 -16.00
N ASN A 68 -19.47 27.56 -17.03
CA ASN A 68 -19.33 29.03 -16.93
C ASN A 68 -18.02 29.50 -16.27
N GLY A 69 -16.91 28.79 -16.52
CA GLY A 69 -15.61 29.12 -15.92
C GLY A 69 -15.38 28.53 -14.52
N ILE A 70 -16.43 28.09 -13.84
CA ILE A 70 -16.41 27.55 -12.48
C ILE A 70 -16.20 26.03 -12.54
N ARG A 71 -15.30 25.50 -11.69
CA ARG A 71 -15.17 24.05 -11.48
C ARG A 71 -16.02 23.62 -10.30
N TYR A 72 -16.71 22.50 -10.47
CA TYR A 72 -17.53 21.90 -9.42
C TYR A 72 -16.82 20.65 -8.89
N PRO A 73 -16.19 20.71 -7.71
CA PRO A 73 -15.60 19.53 -7.09
C PRO A 73 -16.64 18.44 -6.90
N ASN A 74 -16.23 17.18 -7.07
CA ASN A 74 -17.07 15.98 -6.98
C ASN A 74 -18.15 15.84 -8.06
N TRP A 75 -18.45 16.87 -8.86
CA TRP A 75 -19.22 16.70 -10.08
C TRP A 75 -18.25 16.32 -11.20
N VAL A 76 -18.31 15.08 -11.66
CA VAL A 76 -17.32 14.52 -12.58
C VAL A 76 -17.92 14.14 -13.92
N GLU A 77 -17.11 14.24 -14.97
CA GLU A 77 -17.40 13.76 -16.32
C GLU A 77 -16.56 12.50 -16.59
N PRO A 78 -17.13 11.29 -16.44
CA PRO A 78 -16.38 10.03 -16.57
C PRO A 78 -15.74 9.85 -17.94
N ASP A 79 -16.30 10.42 -19.00
CA ASP A 79 -15.73 10.33 -20.35
C ASP A 79 -14.31 10.93 -20.45
N ARG A 80 -13.95 11.80 -19.50
CA ARG A 80 -12.58 12.34 -19.38
C ARG A 80 -11.59 11.37 -18.73
N LEU A 81 -12.07 10.28 -18.12
CA LEU A 81 -11.23 9.15 -17.66
C LEU A 81 -10.82 8.28 -18.86
N GLY A 82 -10.01 8.85 -19.75
CA GLY A 82 -9.36 8.08 -20.80
C GLY A 82 -8.20 7.24 -20.24
N PHE A 83 -7.84 6.16 -20.95
CA PHE A 83 -6.66 5.34 -20.64
C PHE A 83 -5.39 6.18 -20.43
N GLN A 84 -5.17 7.18 -21.28
CA GLN A 84 -4.01 8.08 -21.20
C GLN A 84 -4.00 8.96 -19.93
N TYR A 85 -5.16 9.24 -19.33
CA TYR A 85 -5.23 10.00 -18.08
C TYR A 85 -4.78 9.14 -16.90
N ALA A 86 -5.34 7.93 -16.77
CA ALA A 86 -4.94 6.99 -15.74
C ALA A 86 -3.45 6.63 -15.86
N GLU A 87 -2.95 6.39 -17.07
CA GLU A 87 -1.55 6.04 -17.29
C GLU A 87 -0.58 7.15 -16.89
N ARG A 88 -0.91 8.42 -17.17
CA ARG A 88 -0.08 9.56 -16.72
C ARG A 88 -0.01 9.66 -15.20
N LEU A 89 -1.13 9.42 -14.51
CA LEU A 89 -1.17 9.42 -13.05
C LEU A 89 -0.40 8.24 -12.47
N ARG A 90 -0.48 7.07 -13.09
CA ARG A 90 0.28 5.87 -12.71
C ARG A 90 1.78 6.15 -12.74
N ILE A 91 2.27 6.68 -13.86
CA ILE A 91 3.68 7.01 -14.06
C ILE A 91 4.13 8.07 -13.03
N ARG A 92 3.38 9.16 -12.86
CA ARG A 92 3.72 10.24 -11.91
C ARG A 92 3.73 9.80 -10.45
N SER A 93 2.83 8.89 -10.07
CA SER A 93 2.75 8.36 -8.71
C SER A 93 3.71 7.20 -8.46
N GLY A 94 4.37 6.69 -9.50
CA GLY A 94 5.27 5.54 -9.43
C GLY A 94 4.56 4.28 -8.95
N LEU A 95 3.29 4.10 -9.31
CA LEU A 95 2.53 2.87 -9.05
C LEU A 95 2.82 1.86 -10.17
N ALA A 96 2.93 0.58 -9.82
CA ALA A 96 3.05 -0.50 -10.78
C ALA A 96 1.77 -0.61 -11.60
N ARG A 97 0.61 -0.53 -10.94
CA ARG A 97 -0.72 -0.59 -11.56
C ARG A 97 -1.63 0.46 -10.95
N LEU A 98 -2.52 1.02 -11.77
CA LEU A 98 -3.51 2.00 -11.35
C LEU A 98 -4.81 1.81 -12.14
N TYR A 99 -5.92 1.72 -11.42
CA TYR A 99 -7.27 1.80 -11.96
C TYR A 99 -7.96 3.02 -11.38
N ILE A 100 -8.63 3.79 -12.24
CA ILE A 100 -9.53 4.85 -11.84
C ILE A 100 -10.80 4.72 -12.69
N GLY A 101 -11.96 4.63 -12.05
CA GLY A 101 -13.21 4.44 -12.76
C GLY A 101 -14.42 4.50 -11.83
N CYS A 102 -15.61 4.71 -12.41
CA CYS A 102 -16.87 4.66 -11.65
C CYS A 102 -17.45 3.25 -11.55
N GLU A 103 -16.87 2.30 -12.29
CA GLU A 103 -17.25 0.89 -12.25
C GLU A 103 -16.44 0.14 -11.19
N LYS A 104 -16.95 -1.04 -10.79
CA LYS A 104 -16.25 -1.88 -9.83
C LYS A 104 -14.90 -2.32 -10.43
N PRO A 105 -13.77 -2.09 -9.73
CA PRO A 105 -12.47 -2.54 -10.19
C PRO A 105 -12.39 -4.07 -10.23
N PRO A 106 -11.57 -4.67 -11.11
CA PRO A 106 -11.24 -6.08 -11.01
C PRO A 106 -10.48 -6.39 -9.71
N ASP A 107 -10.66 -7.59 -9.14
CA ASP A 107 -10.10 -8.03 -7.84
C ASP A 107 -8.58 -8.29 -7.86
N ARG A 108 -7.81 -7.51 -8.63
CA ARG A 108 -6.37 -7.71 -8.87
C ARG A 108 -5.47 -6.70 -8.17
N TYR A 109 -6.04 -5.72 -7.45
CA TYR A 109 -5.33 -4.64 -6.78
C TYR A 109 -5.22 -4.89 -5.27
N SER A 110 -4.10 -4.50 -4.68
CA SER A 110 -3.76 -4.65 -3.26
C SER A 110 -4.45 -3.61 -2.39
N VAL A 111 -4.60 -2.38 -2.91
CA VAL A 111 -5.24 -1.27 -2.20
C VAL A 111 -6.26 -0.60 -3.12
N CYS A 112 -7.45 -0.36 -2.57
CA CYS A 112 -8.53 0.35 -3.23
C CYS A 112 -9.14 1.37 -2.28
N ILE A 113 -9.43 2.56 -2.80
CA ILE A 113 -10.25 3.56 -2.13
C ILE A 113 -11.43 3.94 -3.01
N SER A 114 -12.44 4.55 -2.40
CA SER A 114 -13.55 5.13 -3.15
C SER A 114 -13.90 6.53 -2.66
N ARG A 115 -14.42 7.35 -3.57
CA ARG A 115 -14.98 8.67 -3.31
C ARG A 115 -16.39 8.74 -3.86
N LEU A 116 -17.29 9.40 -3.14
CA LEU A 116 -18.61 9.71 -3.66
C LEU A 116 -18.51 10.87 -4.63
N VAL A 117 -19.07 10.69 -5.83
CA VAL A 117 -19.07 11.67 -6.92
C VAL A 117 -20.45 11.77 -7.53
N VAL A 118 -20.74 12.91 -8.13
CA VAL A 118 -21.94 13.19 -8.91
C VAL A 118 -21.56 13.10 -10.39
N VAL A 119 -22.32 12.35 -11.17
CA VAL A 119 -22.00 12.04 -12.58
C VAL A 119 -23.10 12.55 -13.51
N GLY A 120 -22.70 13.15 -14.62
CA GLY A 120 -23.61 13.53 -15.72
C GLY A 120 -24.51 14.72 -15.41
N GLU A 121 -25.41 15.04 -16.35
CA GLU A 121 -26.43 16.09 -16.19
C GLU A 121 -27.49 15.71 -15.16
N ASP A 122 -27.82 14.42 -15.07
CA ASP A 122 -28.84 13.86 -14.17
C ASP A 122 -28.40 13.86 -12.69
N LYS A 123 -27.15 14.25 -12.43
CA LYS A 123 -26.54 14.35 -11.09
C LYS A 123 -26.64 13.04 -10.29
N GLU A 124 -26.42 11.91 -10.96
CA GLU A 124 -26.42 10.61 -10.30
C GLU A 124 -25.24 10.48 -9.34
N MET A 125 -25.51 10.02 -8.11
CA MET A 125 -24.45 9.71 -7.16
C MET A 125 -23.83 8.35 -7.47
N LYS A 126 -22.52 8.33 -7.75
CA LYS A 126 -21.73 7.12 -8.00
C LYS A 126 -20.49 7.10 -7.11
N ARG A 127 -19.81 5.95 -7.09
CA ARG A 127 -18.51 5.81 -6.43
C ARG A 127 -17.43 5.84 -7.49
N LEU A 128 -16.49 6.78 -7.36
CA LEU A 128 -15.24 6.74 -8.09
C LEU A 128 -14.26 5.86 -7.30
N PHE A 129 -13.82 4.78 -7.91
CA PHE A 129 -12.79 3.90 -7.38
C PHE A 129 -11.41 4.34 -7.86
N ALA A 130 -10.43 4.31 -6.96
CA ALA A 130 -9.01 4.42 -7.28
C ALA A 130 -8.29 3.25 -6.61
N CYS A 131 -7.70 2.36 -7.41
CA CYS A 131 -7.02 1.16 -6.95
C CYS A 131 -5.62 1.06 -7.53
N GLY A 132 -4.66 0.51 -6.77
CA GLY A 132 -3.29 0.39 -7.24
C GLY A 132 -2.40 -0.50 -6.41
N ASP A 133 -1.19 -0.69 -6.92
CA ASP A 133 -0.06 -1.46 -6.37
C ASP A 133 1.25 -0.72 -6.62
#